data_AF-A0A8S3F3V6-F1
#
_entry.id   AF-A0A8S3F3V6-F1
#
_cell.length_a   1.000
_cell.length_b   1.000
_cell.length_c   1.000
_cell.angle_alpha   90.00
_cell.angle_beta   90.00
_cell.angle_gamma   90.00
#
_symmetry.space_group_name_H-M   'P 1'
#
loop_
_entity.id
_entity.type
_entity.pdbx_description
1 polymer ?
#
loop_
_entity_poly.entity_id
_entity_poly.type
_entity_poly.pdbx_seq_one_letter_code
_entity_poly.pdbx_strand_id
1 'polypeptide(L)'
;MLKYCKISFNNYLLTESPLNISIDEYSPIEHLIINNEFDIDKLAVLLSYIPQLRRLSFATNDKTYLDPNRWEKLILSYMPYLRIFDIQWEYFPQKNVNTTDIFMIESFRTQFWLERQWFFIFTLESANDDCYRVLFSTNPYRRKSYTLYGNLGKDMTSNYEKNSINSVHHVYIKQEQIIDDDCRNYFPNATELTLSYN
;
A
#
# COMPACT_ATOMS: atom_id res chain seq x y z
N MET A 1 6.35 -6.33 29.13
CA MET A 1 5.83 -6.99 27.91
C MET A 1 6.12 -6.12 26.70
N LEU A 2 6.58 -6.72 25.61
CA LEU A 2 6.90 -6.02 24.35
C LEU A 2 5.62 -5.80 23.53
N LYS A 3 5.18 -4.55 23.36
CA LYS A 3 3.97 -4.22 22.56
C LYS A 3 4.27 -3.86 21.12
N TYR A 4 5.53 -3.60 20.79
CA TYR A 4 5.98 -3.12 19.50
C TYR A 4 7.09 -4.03 18.98
N CYS A 5 6.93 -4.51 17.75
CA CYS A 5 7.91 -5.34 17.06
C CYS A 5 8.15 -4.77 15.66
N LYS A 6 9.42 -4.59 15.31
CA LYS A 6 9.84 -4.24 13.95
C LYS A 6 10.77 -5.31 13.45
N ILE A 7 10.40 -5.94 12.34
CA ILE A 7 11.18 -6.99 11.68
C ILE A 7 11.79 -6.39 10.42
N SER A 8 13.10 -6.52 10.28
CA SER A 8 13.84 -6.08 9.11
C SER A 8 14.96 -7.08 8.87
N PHE A 9 14.94 -7.73 7.71
CA PHE A 9 15.98 -8.63 7.24
C PHE A 9 16.88 -7.89 6.26
N ASN A 10 18.18 -8.17 6.31
CA ASN A 10 19.10 -7.76 5.27
C ASN A 10 19.37 -9.02 4.42
N ASN A 11 18.73 -9.12 3.26
CA ASN A 11 18.93 -10.12 2.20
C ASN A 11 18.33 -11.55 2.35
N TYR A 12 17.65 -11.95 1.26
CA TYR A 12 17.29 -13.22 0.60
C TYR A 12 17.42 -14.63 1.25
N LEU A 13 17.80 -14.80 2.51
CA LEU A 13 18.14 -16.14 3.05
C LEU A 13 17.21 -16.64 4.17
N LEU A 14 15.90 -16.51 4.00
CA LEU A 14 14.94 -17.31 4.78
C LEU A 14 14.42 -18.50 3.96
N THR A 15 15.31 -19.21 3.27
CA THR A 15 14.95 -20.50 2.64
C THR A 15 14.90 -21.64 3.64
N GLU A 16 15.51 -21.51 4.83
CA GLU A 16 15.63 -22.63 5.76
C GLU A 16 14.77 -22.51 7.02
N SER A 17 13.73 -23.36 7.02
CA SER A 17 12.86 -23.82 8.10
C SER A 17 11.85 -22.82 8.71
N PRO A 18 10.61 -23.28 8.98
CA PRO A 18 9.66 -22.52 9.77
C PRO A 18 10.29 -22.34 11.14
N LEU A 19 10.35 -21.08 11.57
CA LEU A 19 10.58 -20.68 12.95
C LEU A 19 9.91 -21.72 13.88
N ASN A 20 10.70 -22.65 14.44
CA ASN A 20 10.22 -23.73 15.30
C ASN A 20 9.95 -23.15 16.67
N ILE A 21 8.99 -22.24 16.69
CA ILE A 21 8.65 -21.45 17.84
C ILE A 21 7.59 -22.26 18.60
N SER A 22 8.09 -23.12 19.49
CA SER A 22 7.30 -23.64 20.61
C SER A 22 7.08 -22.49 21.59
N ILE A 23 5.99 -21.73 21.42
CA ILE A 23 5.45 -20.91 22.52
C ILE A 23 4.05 -21.40 22.77
N ASP A 24 3.83 -21.88 23.99
CA ASP A 24 2.50 -22.18 24.52
C ASP A 24 1.69 -20.91 24.83
N GLU A 25 2.26 -19.72 24.60
CA GLU A 25 1.66 -18.43 24.95
C GLU A 25 1.62 -17.43 23.78
N TYR A 26 0.47 -16.79 23.62
CA TYR A 26 0.30 -15.70 22.66
C TYR A 26 1.14 -14.48 23.04
N SER A 27 1.72 -13.84 22.02
CA SER A 27 2.51 -12.64 22.20
C SER A 27 1.63 -11.39 22.40
N PRO A 28 2.02 -10.47 23.29
CA PRO A 28 1.29 -9.22 23.59
C PRO A 28 1.56 -8.10 22.58
N ILE A 29 2.15 -8.41 21.43
CA ILE A 29 2.48 -7.42 20.41
C ILE A 29 1.17 -6.79 19.88
N GLU A 30 1.08 -5.47 19.97
CA GLU A 30 -0.02 -4.67 19.44
C GLU A 30 0.37 -3.96 18.13
N HIS A 31 1.68 -3.80 17.87
CA HIS A 31 2.22 -3.09 16.72
C HIS A 31 3.31 -3.91 16.03
N LEU A 32 3.09 -4.27 14.77
CA LEU A 32 4.04 -5.00 13.95
C LEU A 32 4.37 -4.19 12.69
N ILE A 33 5.67 -4.00 12.44
CA ILE A 33 6.19 -3.41 11.21
C ILE A 33 7.11 -4.44 10.56
N ILE A 34 6.88 -4.78 9.30
CA ILE A 34 7.76 -5.67 8.53
C ILE A 34 8.23 -4.90 7.30
N ASN A 35 9.55 -4.70 7.22
CA ASN A 35 10.17 -3.91 6.16
C ASN A 35 10.88 -4.78 5.11
N ASN A 36 10.32 -5.94 4.75
CA ASN A 36 10.97 -6.89 3.87
C ASN A 36 9.98 -7.89 3.26
N GLU A 37 10.38 -8.52 2.16
CA GLU A 37 9.67 -9.65 1.58
C GLU A 37 9.54 -10.76 2.63
N PHE A 38 8.30 -11.09 2.94
CA PHE A 38 7.94 -12.26 3.72
C PHE A 38 7.12 -13.15 2.79
N ASP A 39 7.23 -14.45 2.93
CA ASP A 39 6.25 -15.32 2.30
C ASP A 39 4.93 -15.17 3.07
N ILE A 40 3.82 -15.02 2.36
CA ILE A 40 2.53 -14.73 2.98
C ILE A 40 1.98 -15.92 3.78
N ASP A 41 2.38 -17.17 3.49
CA ASP A 41 2.04 -18.31 4.34
C ASP A 41 2.86 -18.29 5.64
N LYS A 42 4.14 -17.93 5.57
CA LYS A 42 4.93 -17.65 6.78
C LYS A 42 4.35 -16.48 7.58
N LEU A 43 3.83 -15.46 6.91
CA LEU A 43 3.20 -14.32 7.58
C LEU A 43 1.97 -14.80 8.35
N ALA A 44 1.13 -15.65 7.75
CA ALA A 44 -0.02 -16.22 8.42
C ALA A 44 0.37 -16.95 9.73
N VAL A 45 1.44 -17.75 9.68
CA VAL A 45 1.99 -18.42 10.87
C VAL A 45 2.39 -17.39 11.92
N LEU A 46 3.17 -16.36 11.56
CA LEU A 46 3.57 -15.29 12.48
C LEU A 46 2.36 -14.58 13.11
N LEU A 47 1.36 -14.22 12.29
CA LEU A 47 0.15 -13.52 12.72
C LEU A 47 -0.67 -14.36 13.71
N SER A 48 -0.66 -15.68 13.57
CA SER A 48 -1.37 -16.58 14.49
C SER A 48 -0.88 -16.49 15.95
N TYR A 49 0.36 -16.05 16.16
CA TYR A 49 0.96 -15.87 17.50
C TYR A 49 0.72 -14.48 18.10
N ILE A 50 0.16 -13.53 17.36
CA ILE A 50 -0.04 -12.13 17.80
C ILE A 50 -1.51 -11.71 17.66
N PRO A 51 -2.48 -12.41 18.27
CA PRO A 51 -3.90 -12.15 18.09
C PRO A 51 -4.35 -10.77 18.61
N GLN A 52 -3.53 -10.10 19.43
CA GLN A 52 -3.78 -8.76 19.96
C GLN A 52 -3.32 -7.63 19.02
N LEU A 53 -2.89 -7.95 17.81
CA LEU A 53 -2.36 -6.97 16.87
C LEU A 53 -3.39 -5.90 16.53
N ARG A 54 -3.01 -4.64 16.71
CA ARG A 54 -3.84 -3.45 16.42
C ARG A 54 -3.31 -2.63 15.27
N ARG A 55 -2.01 -2.73 14.99
CA ARG A 55 -1.36 -2.06 13.85
C ARG A 55 -0.44 -3.02 13.13
N LEU A 56 -0.68 -3.17 11.83
CA LEU A 56 0.20 -3.86 10.91
C LEU A 56 0.65 -2.88 9.82
N SER A 57 1.96 -2.74 9.67
CA SER A 57 2.57 -1.98 8.58
C SER A 57 3.52 -2.89 7.81
N PHE A 58 3.38 -2.91 6.49
CA PHE A 58 4.09 -3.84 5.62
C PHE A 58 4.52 -3.14 4.33
N ALA A 59 5.76 -3.36 3.92
CA ALA A 59 6.28 -2.91 2.63
C ALA A 59 6.77 -4.11 1.81
N THR A 60 6.30 -4.25 0.56
CA THR A 60 6.66 -5.38 -0.31
C THR A 60 6.58 -5.02 -1.78
N ASN A 61 7.23 -5.80 -2.63
CA ASN A 61 7.11 -5.78 -4.08
C ASN A 61 6.41 -7.05 -4.62
N ASP A 62 6.12 -8.02 -3.76
CA ASP A 62 5.55 -9.31 -4.17
C ASP A 62 4.05 -9.15 -4.48
N LYS A 63 3.69 -9.55 -5.70
CA LYS A 63 2.32 -9.52 -6.21
C LYS A 63 1.37 -10.44 -5.45
N THR A 64 1.86 -11.45 -4.74
CA THR A 64 0.99 -12.33 -3.92
C THR A 64 0.26 -11.56 -2.81
N TYR A 65 0.78 -10.39 -2.43
CA TYR A 65 0.15 -9.48 -1.47
C TYR A 65 -0.94 -8.58 -2.07
N LEU A 66 -1.15 -8.61 -3.38
CA LEU A 66 -2.22 -7.89 -4.07
C LEU A 66 -3.55 -8.65 -4.11
N ASP A 67 -3.68 -9.77 -3.39
CA ASP A 67 -4.96 -10.48 -3.25
C ASP A 67 -5.74 -10.00 -2.02
N PRO A 68 -6.77 -9.15 -2.19
CA PRO A 68 -7.58 -8.68 -1.07
C PRO A 68 -8.36 -9.81 -0.39
N ASN A 69 -8.78 -10.85 -1.11
CA ASN A 69 -9.52 -11.94 -0.50
C ASN A 69 -8.64 -12.72 0.47
N ARG A 70 -7.36 -12.87 0.13
CA ARG A 70 -6.37 -13.51 1.01
C ARG A 70 -6.13 -12.68 2.26
N TRP A 71 -5.97 -11.37 2.12
CA TRP A 71 -5.82 -10.49 3.27
C TRP A 71 -7.07 -10.44 4.15
N GLU A 72 -8.25 -10.36 3.57
CA GLU A 72 -9.52 -10.39 4.30
C GLU A 72 -9.61 -11.66 5.17
N LYS A 73 -9.28 -12.82 4.61
CA LYS A 73 -9.21 -14.09 5.36
C LYS A 73 -8.20 -14.00 6.52
N LEU A 74 -6.97 -13.55 6.26
CA LEU A 74 -5.94 -13.43 7.31
C LEU A 74 -6.35 -12.51 8.44
N ILE A 75 -6.96 -11.37 8.11
CA ILE A 75 -7.44 -10.39 9.07
C ILE A 75 -8.54 -10.97 9.94
N LEU A 76 -9.54 -11.61 9.32
CA LEU A 76 -10.66 -12.22 10.05
C LEU A 76 -10.19 -13.40 10.92
N SER A 77 -9.20 -14.16 10.48
CA SER A 77 -8.69 -15.32 11.21
C SER A 77 -7.76 -14.95 12.37
N TYR A 78 -6.83 -14.02 12.17
CA TYR A 78 -5.71 -13.83 13.11
C TYR A 78 -5.63 -12.43 13.72
N MET A 79 -6.34 -11.44 13.18
CA MET A 79 -6.20 -10.04 13.61
C MET A 79 -7.56 -9.37 13.86
N PRO A 80 -8.43 -9.94 14.72
CA PRO A 80 -9.78 -9.41 14.95
C PRO A 80 -9.79 -8.01 15.57
N TYR A 81 -8.68 -7.59 16.19
CA TYR A 81 -8.53 -6.27 16.82
C TYR A 81 -7.75 -5.27 15.96
N LEU A 82 -7.46 -5.59 14.69
CA LEU A 82 -6.71 -4.72 13.80
C LEU A 82 -7.46 -3.39 13.59
N ARG A 83 -6.78 -2.28 13.84
CA ARG A 83 -7.33 -0.93 13.67
C ARG A 83 -6.64 -0.17 12.56
N ILE A 84 -5.33 -0.40 12.40
CA ILE A 84 -4.52 0.24 11.38
C ILE A 84 -3.90 -0.86 10.53
N PHE A 85 -4.23 -0.83 9.26
CA PHE A 85 -3.62 -1.66 8.25
C PHE A 85 -3.04 -0.73 7.19
N ASP A 86 -1.73 -0.84 7.00
CA ASP A 86 -0.93 0.04 6.16
C ASP A 86 -0.02 -0.83 5.30
N ILE A 87 -0.38 -0.96 4.02
CA ILE A 87 0.41 -1.70 3.03
C ILE A 87 0.99 -0.72 2.04
N GLN A 88 2.29 -0.82 1.86
CA GLN A 88 3.05 -0.15 0.81
C GLN A 88 3.52 -1.22 -0.16
N TRP A 89 2.98 -1.17 -1.37
CA TRP A 89 3.40 -2.06 -2.43
C TRP A 89 4.10 -1.26 -3.51
N GLU A 90 5.35 -1.64 -3.79
CA GLU A 90 6.19 -0.97 -4.80
C GLU A 90 6.66 -1.99 -5.82
N TYR A 91 6.26 -1.81 -7.07
CA TYR A 91 6.63 -2.72 -8.15
C TYR A 91 7.14 -1.95 -9.36
N PHE A 92 8.33 -2.38 -9.80
CA PHE A 92 9.06 -1.84 -10.94
C PHE A 92 9.06 -2.90 -12.04
N PRO A 93 7.97 -3.06 -12.80
CA PRO A 93 7.94 -4.02 -13.89
C PRO A 93 9.00 -3.70 -14.94
N GLN A 94 9.73 -4.73 -15.38
CA GLN A 94 10.65 -4.64 -16.51
C GLN A 94 9.92 -4.54 -17.87
N LYS A 95 8.58 -4.59 -17.89
CA LYS A 95 7.73 -4.61 -19.10
C LYS A 95 6.47 -3.78 -18.85
N ASN A 96 5.67 -3.51 -19.89
CA ASN A 96 4.41 -2.78 -19.74
C ASN A 96 3.52 -3.37 -18.63
N VAL A 97 2.94 -2.50 -17.80
CA VAL A 97 1.99 -2.84 -16.74
C VAL A 97 0.86 -3.68 -17.33
N ASN A 98 0.60 -4.86 -16.75
CA ASN A 98 -0.50 -5.70 -17.19
C ASN A 98 -1.81 -5.18 -16.59
N THR A 99 -2.89 -5.12 -17.38
CA THR A 99 -4.24 -4.77 -16.92
C THR A 99 -4.69 -5.61 -15.73
N THR A 100 -4.17 -6.83 -15.58
CA THR A 100 -4.42 -7.69 -14.41
C THR A 100 -4.03 -7.03 -13.08
N ASP A 101 -2.93 -6.27 -13.03
CA ASP A 101 -2.46 -5.63 -11.79
C ASP A 101 -3.45 -4.54 -11.34
N ILE A 102 -4.03 -3.79 -12.29
CA ILE A 102 -5.07 -2.79 -12.02
C ILE A 102 -6.34 -3.44 -11.45
N PHE A 103 -6.78 -4.56 -12.03
CA PHE A 103 -7.95 -5.28 -11.53
C PHE A 103 -7.77 -5.82 -10.10
N MET A 104 -6.55 -6.22 -9.73
CA MET A 104 -6.25 -6.64 -8.36
C MET A 104 -6.39 -5.47 -7.37
N ILE A 105 -5.89 -4.28 -7.71
CA ILE A 105 -6.05 -3.08 -6.87
C ILE A 105 -7.52 -2.70 -6.71
N GLU A 106 -8.29 -2.76 -7.79
CA GLU A 106 -9.74 -2.49 -7.75
C GLU A 106 -10.52 -3.46 -6.84
N SER A 107 -9.96 -4.63 -6.59
CA SER A 107 -10.56 -5.63 -5.70
C SER A 107 -10.52 -5.21 -4.22
N PHE A 108 -9.75 -4.18 -3.84
CA PHE A 108 -9.79 -3.56 -2.50
C PHE A 108 -11.01 -2.62 -2.30
N ARG A 109 -11.98 -2.63 -3.21
CA ARG A 109 -13.23 -1.84 -3.12
C ARG A 109 -14.43 -2.60 -2.57
N THR A 110 -14.26 -3.82 -2.06
CA THR A 110 -15.37 -4.53 -1.42
C THR A 110 -15.84 -3.81 -0.15
N GLN A 111 -17.06 -4.10 0.28
CA GLN A 111 -17.65 -3.51 1.49
C GLN A 111 -16.75 -3.69 2.73
N PHE A 112 -16.08 -4.84 2.85
CA PHE A 112 -15.13 -5.14 3.92
C PHE A 112 -14.04 -4.06 4.07
N TRP A 113 -13.45 -3.64 2.94
CA TRP A 113 -12.37 -2.65 2.90
C TRP A 113 -12.88 -1.22 3.05
N LEU A 114 -14.04 -0.93 2.45
CA LEU A 114 -14.68 0.39 2.52
C LEU A 114 -15.09 0.76 3.96
N GLU A 115 -15.69 -0.18 4.69
CA GLU A 115 -16.10 0.04 6.08
C GLU A 115 -14.91 0.28 7.03
N ARG A 116 -13.78 -0.37 6.76
CA ARG A 116 -12.58 -0.30 7.61
C ARG A 116 -11.74 0.95 7.38
N GLN A 117 -11.91 1.63 6.26
CA GLN A 117 -11.24 2.90 5.97
C GLN A 117 -9.70 2.82 6.11
N TRP A 118 -9.12 1.68 5.73
CA TRP A 118 -7.69 1.43 5.78
C TRP A 118 -6.94 2.07 4.60
N PHE A 119 -5.61 2.11 4.71
CA PHE A 119 -4.76 2.88 3.83
C PHE A 119 -3.81 1.96 3.06
N PHE A 120 -3.74 2.18 1.74
CA PHE A 120 -2.93 1.40 0.83
C PHE A 120 -2.18 2.35 -0.10
N ILE A 121 -0.87 2.14 -0.23
CA ILE A 121 -0.06 2.80 -1.24
C ILE A 121 0.32 1.74 -2.25
N PHE A 122 -0.12 1.88 -3.51
CA PHE A 122 0.37 1.08 -4.62
C PHE A 122 1.17 1.99 -5.55
N THR A 123 2.44 1.66 -5.75
CA THR A 123 3.35 2.33 -6.67
C THR A 123 3.63 1.39 -7.83
N LEU A 124 3.20 1.77 -9.03
CA LEU A 124 3.42 1.08 -10.30
C LEU A 124 4.34 1.94 -11.17
N GLU A 125 5.58 1.52 -11.38
CA GLU A 125 6.51 2.26 -12.25
C GLU A 125 6.55 1.64 -13.65
N SER A 126 6.14 2.35 -14.69
CA SER A 126 6.28 1.83 -16.07
C SER A 126 7.72 1.94 -16.55
N ALA A 127 8.15 0.99 -17.38
CA ALA A 127 9.48 0.99 -17.98
C ALA A 127 9.75 2.17 -18.95
N ASN A 128 8.73 2.95 -19.31
CA ASN A 128 8.83 4.09 -20.22
C ASN A 128 8.95 5.45 -19.50
N ASP A 129 9.52 5.48 -18.29
CA ASP A 129 9.60 6.66 -17.40
C ASP A 129 8.26 7.21 -16.86
N ASP A 130 7.12 6.59 -17.20
CA ASP A 130 5.82 6.93 -16.64
C ASP A 130 5.59 6.18 -15.31
N CYS A 131 5.77 6.85 -14.17
CA CYS A 131 5.49 6.23 -12.88
C CYS A 131 4.08 6.60 -12.36
N TYR A 132 3.24 5.57 -12.26
CA TYR A 132 1.87 5.63 -11.77
C TYR A 132 1.85 5.25 -10.29
N ARG A 133 1.77 6.23 -9.38
CA ARG A 133 1.36 5.93 -7.99
C ARG A 133 -0.15 5.92 -7.86
N VAL A 134 -0.72 4.74 -7.73
CA VAL A 134 -2.13 4.54 -7.37
C VAL A 134 -2.22 4.46 -5.85
N LEU A 135 -2.49 5.60 -5.24
CA LEU A 135 -2.73 5.71 -3.81
C LEU A 135 -4.20 5.40 -3.54
N PHE A 136 -4.44 4.26 -2.93
CA PHE A 136 -5.77 3.77 -2.64
C PHE A 136 -6.05 3.92 -1.14
N SER A 137 -6.83 4.93 -0.77
CA SER A 137 -7.41 4.98 0.57
C SER A 137 -8.90 4.76 0.48
N THR A 138 -9.42 3.82 1.26
CA THR A 138 -10.87 3.68 1.43
C THR A 138 -11.43 4.74 2.37
N ASN A 139 -10.59 5.62 2.94
CA ASN A 139 -10.99 6.77 3.72
C ASN A 139 -10.88 8.08 2.93
N PRO A 140 -11.99 8.72 2.53
CA PRO A 140 -11.92 10.01 1.83
C PRO A 140 -11.33 11.15 2.69
N TYR A 141 -11.24 10.97 4.01
CA TYR A 141 -10.80 12.01 4.95
C TYR A 141 -9.38 11.85 5.50
N ARG A 142 -8.67 10.76 5.16
CA ARG A 142 -7.32 10.49 5.73
C ARG A 142 -6.15 10.74 4.79
N ARG A 143 -6.43 11.17 3.55
CA ARG A 143 -5.54 11.52 2.42
C ARG A 143 -5.77 10.56 1.26
N LYS A 144 -6.41 11.07 0.20
CA LYS A 144 -6.01 10.67 -1.15
C LYS A 144 -4.74 11.46 -1.43
N SER A 145 -3.61 10.79 -1.57
CA SER A 145 -2.40 11.42 -2.08
C SER A 145 -2.28 10.99 -3.54
N TYR A 146 -1.66 11.76 -4.41
CA TYR A 146 -1.29 11.30 -5.76
C TYR A 146 0.14 11.77 -5.95
N THR A 147 1.08 10.84 -6.13
CA THR A 147 2.44 11.23 -6.49
C THR A 147 2.63 10.94 -7.96
N LEU A 148 2.65 12.00 -8.76
CA LEU A 148 2.92 11.92 -10.18
C LEU A 148 4.43 12.03 -10.41
N TYR A 149 4.95 11.18 -11.26
CA TYR A 149 6.34 11.16 -11.70
C TYR A 149 6.31 11.25 -13.23
N GLY A 150 6.94 12.28 -13.81
CA GLY A 150 6.94 12.52 -15.25
C GLY A 150 6.56 13.96 -15.63
N ASN A 151 6.64 14.27 -16.93
CA ASN A 151 6.21 15.57 -17.46
C ASN A 151 4.67 15.60 -17.55
N LEU A 152 4.03 16.17 -16.52
CA LEU A 152 2.57 16.35 -16.37
C LEU A 152 1.79 16.76 -17.65
N GLY A 153 2.45 17.40 -18.61
CA GLY A 153 1.83 17.89 -19.85
C GLY A 153 1.55 16.87 -20.95
N LYS A 154 2.15 15.66 -20.95
CA LYS A 154 1.99 14.71 -22.08
C LYS A 154 1.06 13.53 -21.81
N ASP A 155 1.00 13.04 -20.58
CA ASP A 155 0.46 11.69 -20.32
C ASP A 155 -0.99 11.67 -19.80
N MET A 156 -1.56 12.80 -19.37
CA MET A 156 -2.95 12.88 -18.84
C MET A 156 -4.07 12.88 -19.91
N THR A 157 -3.83 12.33 -21.10
CA THR A 157 -4.83 12.41 -22.20
C THR A 157 -5.92 11.33 -22.12
N SER A 158 -5.85 10.39 -21.17
CA SER A 158 -6.87 9.34 -21.06
C SER A 158 -8.11 9.81 -20.27
N ASN A 159 -9.31 9.50 -20.79
CA ASN A 159 -10.58 9.87 -20.15
C ASN A 159 -10.81 9.20 -18.77
N TYR A 160 -10.16 8.06 -18.51
CA TYR A 160 -10.28 7.34 -17.23
C TYR A 160 -9.55 8.06 -16.09
N GLU A 161 -8.37 8.62 -16.38
CA GLU A 161 -7.59 9.40 -15.41
C GLU A 161 -8.30 10.70 -15.06
N LYS A 162 -8.90 11.38 -16.05
CA LYS A 162 -9.65 12.62 -15.86
C LYS A 162 -10.81 12.48 -14.87
N ASN A 163 -11.56 11.37 -14.94
CA ASN A 163 -12.68 11.11 -14.02
C ASN A 163 -12.20 10.78 -12.59
N SER A 164 -11.08 10.07 -12.47
CA SER A 164 -10.49 9.71 -11.18
C SER A 164 -9.94 10.94 -10.46
N ILE A 165 -9.30 11.84 -11.21
CA ILE A 165 -8.69 13.09 -10.72
C ILE A 165 -9.74 14.10 -10.23
N ASN A 166 -10.92 14.15 -10.84
CA ASN A 166 -12.01 15.01 -10.37
C ASN A 166 -12.51 14.65 -8.96
N SER A 167 -12.19 13.45 -8.43
CA SER A 167 -12.59 13.03 -7.10
C SER A 167 -11.60 13.44 -5.98
N VAL A 168 -10.54 14.17 -6.33
CA VAL A 168 -9.38 14.45 -5.48
C VAL A 168 -9.53 15.82 -4.82
N HIS A 169 -9.50 15.85 -3.49
CA HIS A 169 -9.65 17.06 -2.69
C HIS A 169 -8.35 17.50 -1.99
N HIS A 170 -7.40 16.58 -1.83
CA HIS A 170 -6.07 16.86 -1.31
C HIS A 170 -5.05 16.27 -2.28
N VAL A 171 -4.05 17.07 -2.65
CA VAL A 171 -2.94 16.64 -3.50
C VAL A 171 -1.64 16.80 -2.70
N TYR A 172 -0.85 15.72 -2.61
CA TYR A 172 0.50 15.77 -2.03
C TYR A 172 1.51 15.39 -3.10
N ILE A 173 2.37 16.33 -3.46
CA ILE A 173 3.39 16.15 -4.50
C ILE A 173 4.77 16.10 -3.85
N LYS A 174 5.47 14.99 -4.06
CA LYS A 174 6.86 14.80 -3.64
C LYS A 174 7.75 14.92 -4.88
N GLN A 175 8.61 15.93 -4.92
CA GLN A 175 9.37 16.30 -6.13
C GLN A 175 10.83 15.87 -6.11
N GLU A 176 11.33 15.52 -7.29
CA GLU A 176 12.75 15.64 -7.69
C GLU A 176 12.96 16.66 -8.84
N GLN A 177 11.91 17.10 -9.55
CA GLN A 177 11.99 18.06 -10.67
C GLN A 177 10.82 19.07 -10.68
N ILE A 178 10.98 20.18 -11.44
CA ILE A 178 10.09 21.35 -11.50
C ILE A 178 8.68 20.97 -11.97
N ILE A 179 7.67 21.34 -11.20
CA ILE A 179 6.25 21.24 -11.57
C ILE A 179 5.93 22.44 -12.48
N ASP A 180 5.26 22.18 -13.60
CA ASP A 180 4.69 23.22 -14.45
C ASP A 180 3.65 24.04 -13.67
N ASP A 181 3.61 25.36 -13.89
CA ASP A 181 2.71 26.31 -13.23
C ASP A 181 1.23 25.90 -13.37
N ASP A 182 0.91 25.11 -14.38
CA ASP A 182 -0.42 24.58 -14.68
C ASP A 182 -0.87 23.39 -13.80
N CYS A 183 -0.08 22.97 -12.81
CA CYS A 183 -0.42 21.79 -11.99
C CYS A 183 -1.81 21.84 -11.34
N ARG A 184 -2.29 23.04 -11.01
CA ARG A 184 -3.62 23.24 -10.42
C ARG A 184 -4.76 22.90 -11.40
N ASN A 185 -4.51 23.06 -12.70
CA ASN A 185 -5.51 22.79 -13.74
C ASN A 185 -5.77 21.29 -13.90
N TYR A 186 -4.82 20.43 -13.50
CA TYR A 186 -5.05 18.99 -13.53
C TYR A 186 -5.98 18.53 -12.40
N PHE A 187 -5.99 19.19 -11.25
CA PHE A 187 -6.79 18.81 -10.08
C PHE A 187 -7.83 19.88 -9.73
N PRO A 188 -8.86 20.08 -10.58
CA PRO A 188 -9.76 21.23 -10.47
C PRO A 188 -10.57 21.26 -9.15
N ASN A 189 -10.70 20.12 -8.47
CA ASN A 189 -11.46 19.98 -7.23
C ASN A 189 -10.57 19.87 -5.97
N ALA A 190 -9.24 20.00 -6.12
CA ALA A 190 -8.33 19.97 -4.97
C ALA A 190 -8.45 21.25 -4.14
N THR A 191 -8.79 21.10 -2.86
CA THR A 191 -8.88 22.19 -1.89
C THR A 191 -7.61 22.36 -1.04
N GLU A 192 -6.76 21.33 -1.00
CA GLU A 192 -5.49 21.35 -0.29
C GLU A 192 -4.36 20.81 -1.19
N LEU A 193 -3.24 21.53 -1.26
CA LEU A 193 -2.05 21.13 -2.00
C LEU A 193 -0.85 21.19 -1.06
N THR A 194 -0.12 20.09 -0.94
CA THR A 194 1.11 20.00 -0.15
C THR A 194 2.27 19.65 -1.08
N LEU A 195 3.28 20.50 -1.12
CA LEU A 195 4.51 20.27 -1.87
C LEU A 195 5.63 19.92 -0.88
N SER A 196 6.43 18.90 -1.20
CA SER A 196 7.65 18.61 -0.44
C SER A 196 8.85 18.46 -1.38
N TYR A 197 9.91 19.19 -1.04
CA TYR A 197 11.21 19.16 -1.68
C TYR A 197 12.15 18.31 -0.83
N ASN A 198 12.90 17.40 -1.45
CA ASN A 198 14.04 16.74 -0.82
C ASN A 198 15.28 17.65 -0.86
#